data_AF-A0A6H0Y2U0-F1
#
_entry.id   AF-A0A6H0Y2U0-F1
#
_cell.length_a   1.000
_cell.length_b   1.000
_cell.length_c   1.000
_cell.angle_alpha   90.00
_cell.angle_beta   90.00
_cell.angle_gamma   90.00
#
_symmetry.space_group_name_H-M   'P 1'
#
loop_
_entity.id
_entity.type
_entity.pdbx_description
1 polymer ?
#
loop_
_entity_poly.entity_id
_entity_poly.type
_entity_poly.pdbx_seq_one_letter_code
_entity_poly.pdbx_strand_id
1 'polypeptide(L)'
;MADDDAATTDRNDQSARLRELKTLSSGGLKRDHDTDLRLAFEDLQSQIAGIAVRIDEQDLLLKTQRVDDTTMLQNVSQTTTQRIADAFTQAAYEQYHLGDLLVQKASSMLGSASPVAHRKAGASHEQQASLHPGAIMQSKPEDTVAAPAAAANTIWVPRAVRELTPLNLTVAIEHLETLSWETITSNLGGEKWSPGFYLVTNPNSDKAINNCKAYWLLEQINEPFAPSLPGVHGAKLTAFYREGTNEHDEPSEDAFHDIPVFVALASSDEYTYMGHYRQFRFSDRLSYDTMENVPVTVLEYWSKQLADPDRPDWVTAALIEHFWPKPRYAGPMPTDEATTTPATAATAQSSSSHIVLERRVKEGVREYVEQLKEWDRESHRKVGMLTPINMLESFQKADSEEEPGLRLRWEYMQCLRWDDAFYMRMVQYKHNINPHGRERSKKKTKRAEAEIVYALPTHPHVTKPAVAEVESSSRKSPRLRGTKPAVGGHEKNDRTPPHLRKR
;
A
#
# COMPACT_ATOMS: atom_id res chain seq x y z
N MET A 1 45.76 51.41 17.72
CA MET A 1 45.39 51.50 16.29
C MET A 1 46.47 50.81 15.46
N ALA A 2 46.54 49.50 15.58
CA ALA A 2 47.30 48.56 14.75
C ALA A 2 46.99 47.21 15.39
N ASP A 3 45.97 46.49 14.91
CA ASP A 3 45.73 45.05 15.16
C ASP A 3 44.40 44.58 14.51
N ASP A 4 44.04 45.06 13.30
CA ASP A 4 42.84 44.58 12.56
C ASP A 4 43.14 44.10 11.13
N ASP A 5 44.40 44.13 10.67
CA ASP A 5 44.74 43.81 9.27
C ASP A 5 45.21 42.36 9.02
N ALA A 6 45.24 41.50 10.04
CA ALA A 6 45.71 40.12 9.90
C ALA A 6 44.59 39.09 9.56
N ALA A 7 43.32 39.43 9.77
CA ALA A 7 42.20 38.48 9.64
C ALA A 7 41.59 38.41 8.22
N THR A 8 41.90 39.36 7.34
CA THR A 8 41.35 39.47 5.99
C THR A 8 42.15 38.70 4.94
N THR A 9 43.42 38.39 5.22
CA THR A 9 44.31 37.71 4.26
C THR A 9 44.07 36.19 4.23
N ASP A 10 43.70 35.57 5.35
CA ASP A 10 43.47 34.11 5.44
C ASP A 10 42.15 33.66 4.77
N ARG A 11 41.15 34.56 4.72
CA ARG A 11 39.84 34.27 4.09
C ARG A 11 39.87 34.25 2.55
N ASN A 12 40.79 35.02 1.96
CA ASN A 12 40.97 35.06 0.51
C ASN A 12 41.77 33.87 -0.02
N ASP A 13 42.63 33.26 0.80
CA ASP A 13 43.45 32.11 0.38
C ASP A 13 42.64 30.79 0.41
N GLN A 14 41.70 30.65 1.36
CA GLN A 14 40.78 29.51 1.40
C GLN A 14 39.77 29.51 0.24
N SER A 15 39.34 30.69 -0.21
CA SER A 15 38.40 30.81 -1.33
C SER A 15 39.07 30.62 -2.70
N ALA A 16 40.38 30.85 -2.81
CA ALA A 16 41.18 30.46 -3.98
C ALA A 16 41.38 28.94 -4.06
N ARG A 17 41.70 28.28 -2.94
CA ARG A 17 41.83 26.80 -2.88
C ARG A 17 40.53 26.05 -3.17
N LEU A 18 39.38 26.60 -2.76
CA LEU A 18 38.05 26.07 -3.10
C LEU A 18 37.68 26.23 -4.58
N ARG A 19 38.31 27.17 -5.31
CA ARG A 19 38.13 27.32 -6.76
C ARG A 19 39.04 26.37 -7.55
N GLU A 20 40.26 26.09 -7.07
CA GLU A 20 41.14 25.07 -7.67
C GLU A 20 40.63 23.63 -7.45
N LEU A 21 40.01 23.33 -6.31
CA LEU A 21 39.39 22.02 -6.08
C LEU A 21 38.14 21.77 -6.95
N LYS A 22 37.44 22.84 -7.38
CA LYS A 22 36.31 22.73 -8.31
C LYS A 22 36.75 22.53 -9.76
N THR A 23 37.92 23.03 -10.16
CA THR A 23 38.44 22.84 -11.53
C THR A 23 39.13 21.48 -11.73
N LEU A 24 39.65 20.87 -10.66
CA LEU A 24 40.21 19.50 -10.72
C LEU A 24 39.14 18.39 -10.69
N SER A 25 37.91 18.68 -10.26
CA SER A 25 36.81 17.70 -10.26
C SER A 25 36.08 17.59 -11.60
N SER A 26 36.34 18.47 -12.57
CA SER A 26 35.63 18.50 -13.87
C SER A 26 36.41 17.87 -15.04
N GLY A 27 37.61 17.34 -14.80
CA GLY A 27 38.48 16.76 -15.83
C GLY A 27 38.86 15.32 -15.54
N GLY A 28 37.93 14.38 -15.68
CA GLY A 28 38.21 12.96 -15.50
C GLY A 28 37.11 12.09 -16.10
N LEU A 29 37.49 11.31 -17.11
CA LEU A 29 36.70 10.34 -17.89
C LEU A 29 35.43 9.82 -17.19
N LYS A 30 34.28 10.44 -17.47
CA LYS A 30 33.00 9.72 -17.50
C LYS A 30 32.95 9.00 -18.84
N ARG A 31 33.41 7.75 -18.90
CA ARG A 31 32.83 6.83 -19.88
C ARG A 31 31.38 6.68 -19.48
N ASP A 32 30.48 7.10 -20.35
CA ASP A 32 29.05 7.11 -20.11
C ASP A 32 28.58 5.68 -19.85
N HIS A 33 28.48 5.32 -18.57
CA HIS A 33 27.92 4.05 -18.10
C HIS A 33 26.52 3.81 -18.69
N ASP A 34 25.81 4.89 -19.00
CA ASP A 34 24.52 4.92 -19.66
C ASP A 34 24.59 4.41 -21.12
N THR A 35 25.72 4.63 -21.81
CA THR A 35 25.95 4.12 -23.17
C THR A 35 26.23 2.61 -23.15
N ASP A 36 27.00 2.13 -22.16
CA ASP A 36 27.27 0.69 -22.01
C ASP A 36 26.00 -0.09 -21.62
N LEU A 37 25.15 0.46 -20.74
CA LEU A 37 23.87 -0.13 -20.38
C LEU A 37 22.89 -0.14 -21.57
N ARG A 38 22.87 0.94 -22.35
CA ARG A 38 22.05 1.01 -23.56
C ARG A 38 22.50 0.01 -24.62
N LEU A 39 23.81 -0.15 -24.86
CA LEU A 39 24.34 -1.15 -25.78
C LEU A 39 24.05 -2.58 -25.33
N ALA A 40 24.14 -2.86 -24.03
CA ALA A 40 23.77 -4.17 -23.48
C ALA A 40 22.27 -4.47 -23.64
N PHE A 41 21.42 -3.45 -23.50
CA PHE A 41 19.98 -3.58 -23.72
C PHE A 41 19.62 -3.80 -25.20
N GLU A 42 20.26 -3.07 -26.11
CA GLU A 42 20.09 -3.25 -27.56
C GLU A 42 20.56 -4.66 -28.02
N ASP A 43 21.65 -5.18 -27.44
CA ASP A 43 22.11 -6.56 -27.71
C ASP A 43 21.12 -7.62 -27.20
N LEU A 44 20.58 -7.45 -25.98
CA LEU A 44 19.56 -8.34 -25.44
C LEU A 44 18.28 -8.36 -26.30
N GLN A 45 17.83 -7.20 -26.77
CA GLN A 45 16.67 -7.12 -27.67
C GLN A 45 16.93 -7.83 -29.01
N SER A 46 18.15 -7.73 -29.55
CA SER A 46 18.57 -8.44 -30.75
C SER A 46 18.57 -9.96 -30.55
N GLN A 47 19.06 -10.44 -29.40
CA GLN A 47 19.05 -11.87 -29.07
C GLN A 47 17.63 -12.43 -28.93
N ILE A 48 16.72 -11.68 -28.28
CA ILE A 48 15.29 -12.05 -28.16
C ILE A 48 14.62 -12.13 -29.54
N ALA A 49 14.87 -11.14 -30.42
CA ALA A 49 14.34 -11.15 -31.78
C ALA A 49 14.86 -12.36 -32.58
N GLY A 50 16.14 -12.72 -32.42
CA GLY A 50 16.71 -13.91 -33.05
C GLY A 50 16.18 -15.25 -32.52
N ILE A 51 15.67 -15.29 -31.29
CA ILE A 51 14.97 -16.47 -30.75
C ILE A 51 13.56 -16.57 -31.34
N ALA A 52 12.82 -15.45 -31.43
CA ALA A 52 11.48 -15.42 -32.00
C ALA A 52 11.46 -15.90 -33.47
N VAL A 53 12.41 -15.45 -34.29
CA VAL A 53 12.54 -15.89 -35.69
C VAL A 53 12.82 -17.40 -35.79
N ARG A 54 13.63 -17.97 -34.90
CA ARG A 54 13.92 -19.41 -34.86
C ARG A 54 12.70 -20.25 -34.45
N ILE A 55 11.83 -19.70 -33.59
CA ILE A 55 10.57 -20.35 -33.21
C ILE A 55 9.61 -20.36 -34.40
N ASP A 56 9.47 -19.24 -35.12
CA ASP A 56 8.63 -19.16 -36.32
C ASP A 56 9.13 -20.08 -37.45
N GLU A 57 10.45 -20.21 -37.64
CA GLU A 57 11.02 -21.15 -38.61
C GLU A 57 10.77 -22.61 -38.23
N GLN A 58 10.83 -22.97 -36.94
CA GLN A 58 10.49 -24.32 -36.49
C GLN A 58 9.00 -24.62 -36.61
N ASP A 59 8.13 -23.64 -36.35
CA ASP A 59 6.69 -23.79 -36.52
C ASP A 59 6.32 -23.93 -38.01
N LEU A 60 7.03 -23.23 -38.91
CA LEU A 60 6.87 -23.37 -40.36
C LEU A 60 7.36 -24.73 -40.89
N LEU A 61 8.46 -25.25 -40.33
CA LEU A 61 8.97 -26.61 -40.62
C LEU A 61 8.01 -27.70 -40.14
N LEU A 62 7.41 -27.52 -38.95
CA LEU A 62 6.39 -28.44 -38.42
C LEU A 62 5.10 -28.42 -39.25
N LYS A 63 4.70 -27.25 -39.78
CA LYS A 63 3.53 -27.11 -40.66
C LYS A 63 3.72 -27.69 -42.06
N THR A 64 4.96 -27.81 -42.53
CA THR A 64 5.27 -28.36 -43.87
C THR A 64 5.47 -29.87 -43.87
N GLN A 65 5.63 -30.51 -42.70
CA GLN A 65 5.75 -31.96 -42.58
C GLN A 65 4.36 -32.59 -42.41
N ARG A 66 3.71 -32.97 -43.52
CA ARG A 66 2.51 -33.83 -43.51
C ARG A 66 2.88 -35.18 -42.90
N VAL A 67 2.51 -35.40 -41.64
CA VAL A 67 2.65 -36.68 -40.96
C VAL A 67 1.27 -37.09 -40.42
N ASP A 68 0.74 -38.19 -40.94
CA ASP A 68 -0.57 -38.77 -40.66
C ASP A 68 -0.65 -39.49 -39.30
N ASP A 69 0.00 -38.99 -38.24
CA ASP A 69 -0.08 -39.61 -36.91
C ASP A 69 -0.33 -38.56 -35.81
N THR A 70 -1.58 -38.51 -35.37
CA THR A 70 -2.13 -37.57 -34.37
C THR A 70 -1.49 -37.72 -32.98
N THR A 71 -0.88 -38.86 -32.66
CA THR A 71 -0.18 -39.12 -31.40
C THR A 71 1.23 -38.55 -31.34
N MET A 72 1.93 -38.41 -32.48
CA MET A 72 3.24 -37.74 -32.53
C MET A 72 3.10 -36.22 -32.33
N LEU A 73 2.04 -35.61 -32.88
CA LEU A 73 1.79 -34.17 -32.77
C LEU A 73 1.50 -33.72 -31.34
N GLN A 74 0.82 -34.54 -30.52
CA GLN A 74 0.61 -34.21 -29.09
C GLN A 74 1.89 -34.25 -28.28
N ASN A 75 2.76 -35.24 -28.51
CA ASN A 75 4.04 -35.34 -27.81
C ASN A 75 5.01 -34.23 -28.25
N VAL A 76 5.04 -33.88 -29.53
CA VAL A 76 5.85 -32.76 -30.03
C VAL A 76 5.32 -31.43 -29.50
N SER A 77 4.00 -31.21 -29.49
CA SER A 77 3.39 -30.00 -28.92
C SER A 77 3.72 -29.87 -27.43
N GLN A 78 3.56 -30.93 -26.62
CA GLN A 78 3.93 -30.88 -25.20
C GLN A 78 5.42 -30.63 -24.99
N THR A 79 6.29 -31.25 -25.79
CA THR A 79 7.74 -31.06 -25.67
C THR A 79 8.15 -29.64 -26.06
N THR A 80 7.52 -29.05 -27.08
CA THR A 80 7.79 -27.66 -27.50
C THR A 80 7.26 -26.66 -26.48
N THR A 81 6.05 -26.86 -25.95
CA THR A 81 5.50 -26.01 -24.88
C THR A 81 6.36 -26.07 -23.62
N GLN A 82 6.86 -27.25 -23.24
CA GLN A 82 7.77 -27.39 -22.11
C GLN A 82 9.09 -26.66 -22.35
N ARG A 83 9.68 -26.79 -23.54
CA ARG A 83 10.94 -26.08 -23.89
C ARG A 83 10.77 -24.56 -23.90
N ILE A 84 9.61 -24.06 -24.34
CA ILE A 84 9.31 -22.62 -24.30
C ILE A 84 9.17 -22.16 -22.84
N ALA A 85 8.45 -22.91 -22.00
CA ALA A 85 8.32 -22.60 -20.58
C ALA A 85 9.67 -22.61 -19.85
N ASP A 86 10.54 -23.58 -20.15
CA ASP A 86 11.87 -23.69 -19.57
C ASP A 86 12.76 -22.51 -20.02
N ALA A 87 12.67 -22.08 -21.29
CA ALA A 87 13.41 -20.93 -21.81
C ALA A 87 12.96 -19.60 -21.17
N PHE A 88 11.66 -19.39 -20.96
CA PHE A 88 11.15 -18.21 -20.25
C PHE A 88 11.59 -18.19 -18.78
N THR A 89 11.57 -19.36 -18.13
CA THR A 89 12.01 -19.50 -16.74
C THR A 89 13.52 -19.21 -16.61
N GLN A 90 14.33 -19.69 -17.54
CA GLN A 90 15.77 -19.42 -17.58
C GLN A 90 16.06 -17.93 -17.82
N ALA A 91 15.35 -17.28 -18.75
CA ALA A 91 15.51 -15.85 -19.03
C ALA A 91 15.13 -14.97 -17.82
N ALA A 92 14.07 -15.33 -17.09
CA ALA A 92 13.68 -14.64 -15.86
C ALA A 92 14.73 -14.81 -14.74
N TYR A 93 15.32 -16.00 -14.62
CA TYR A 93 16.39 -16.27 -13.67
C TYR A 93 17.65 -15.45 -13.98
N GLU A 94 18.04 -15.36 -15.26
CA GLU A 94 19.19 -14.56 -15.69
C GLU A 94 18.99 -13.06 -15.45
N GLN A 95 17.77 -12.53 -15.67
CA GLN A 95 17.43 -11.14 -15.35
C GLN A 95 17.50 -10.85 -13.84
N TYR A 96 17.00 -11.77 -13.01
CA TYR A 96 17.06 -11.64 -11.55
C TYR A 96 18.51 -11.64 -11.05
N HIS A 97 19.34 -12.55 -11.56
CA HIS A 97 20.75 -12.63 -11.17
C HIS A 97 21.56 -11.41 -11.63
N LEU A 98 21.22 -10.83 -12.78
CA LEU A 98 21.82 -9.58 -13.25
C LEU A 98 21.46 -8.40 -12.31
N GLY A 99 20.23 -8.38 -11.79
CA GLY A 99 19.79 -7.43 -10.77
C GLY A 99 20.58 -7.53 -9.46
N ASP A 100 20.75 -8.75 -8.93
CA ASP A 100 21.56 -9.00 -7.74
C ASP A 100 23.02 -8.62 -7.93
N LEU A 101 23.60 -8.90 -9.11
CA LEU A 101 24.98 -8.53 -9.43
C LEU A 101 25.16 -7.01 -9.48
N LEU A 102 24.17 -6.27 -9.98
CA LEU A 102 24.16 -4.81 -10.02
C LEU A 102 24.05 -4.21 -8.60
N VAL A 103 23.24 -4.82 -7.73
CA VAL A 103 23.11 -4.40 -6.32
C VAL A 103 24.42 -4.66 -5.57
N GLN A 104 25.02 -5.85 -5.68
CA GLN A 104 26.33 -6.13 -5.07
C GLN A 104 27.43 -5.19 -5.57
N LYS A 105 27.43 -4.88 -6.88
CA LYS A 105 28.40 -3.96 -7.46
C LYS A 105 28.18 -2.53 -6.97
N ALA A 106 26.93 -2.07 -6.84
CA ALA A 106 26.61 -0.78 -6.25
C ALA A 106 27.03 -0.68 -4.77
N SER A 107 26.80 -1.74 -3.98
CA SER A 107 27.27 -1.83 -2.59
C SER A 107 28.80 -1.82 -2.49
N SER A 108 29.50 -2.45 -3.43
CA SER A 108 30.97 -2.44 -3.47
C SER A 108 31.55 -1.06 -3.82
N MET A 109 30.83 -0.25 -4.60
CA MET A 109 31.26 1.12 -4.95
C MET A 109 31.01 2.13 -3.81
N LEU A 110 30.12 1.82 -2.87
CA LEU A 110 29.74 2.71 -1.76
C LEU A 110 30.54 2.47 -0.46
N GLY A 111 31.47 1.49 -0.44
CA GLY A 111 32.22 1.11 0.76
C GLY A 111 33.69 1.54 0.78
N SER A 112 33.99 2.78 1.18
CA SER A 112 35.28 3.11 1.82
C SER A 112 35.17 4.32 2.77
N ALA A 113 34.63 4.09 3.96
CA ALA A 113 34.86 4.96 5.11
C ALA A 113 35.00 4.07 6.36
N SER A 114 36.25 3.83 6.74
CA SER A 114 36.64 3.07 7.93
C SER A 114 36.56 3.98 9.17
N PRO A 115 35.97 3.56 10.30
CA PRO A 115 36.16 4.27 11.56
C PRO A 115 37.33 3.67 12.35
N VAL A 116 38.10 4.61 12.88
CA VAL A 116 39.30 4.49 13.70
C VAL A 116 39.06 3.67 14.97
N ALA A 117 39.99 2.77 15.25
CA ALA A 117 40.07 1.95 16.44
C ALA A 117 40.41 2.76 17.70
N HIS A 118 39.68 2.50 18.80
CA HIS A 118 40.18 2.74 20.16
C HIS A 118 40.20 1.44 20.96
N ARG A 119 41.42 0.98 21.25
CA ARG A 119 41.75 -0.01 22.27
C ARG A 119 41.56 0.57 23.67
N LYS A 120 40.99 -0.21 24.60
CA LYS A 120 41.54 -0.38 25.96
C LYS A 120 41.07 -1.68 26.61
N ALA A 121 41.92 -2.16 27.51
CA ALA A 121 42.08 -3.55 27.95
C ALA A 121 41.44 -3.88 29.30
N GLY A 122 41.39 -5.20 29.59
CA GLY A 122 41.17 -5.83 30.91
C GLY A 122 39.85 -6.61 30.98
N ALA A 123 39.72 -7.81 31.53
CA ALA A 123 40.64 -8.77 32.13
C ALA A 123 39.87 -10.10 32.35
N SER A 124 40.51 -11.22 32.00
CA SER A 124 40.45 -12.56 32.62
C SER A 124 39.19 -13.02 33.39
N HIS A 125 38.55 -14.10 32.92
CA HIS A 125 38.42 -15.29 33.77
C HIS A 125 38.31 -16.59 32.95
N GLU A 126 38.89 -17.63 33.52
CA GLU A 126 39.32 -18.89 32.95
C GLU A 126 38.57 -19.98 33.71
N GLN A 127 37.86 -20.88 33.03
CA GLN A 127 37.55 -22.19 33.60
C GLN A 127 37.29 -23.23 32.51
N GLN A 128 38.10 -24.29 32.60
CA GLN A 128 38.19 -25.46 31.73
C GLN A 128 37.35 -26.64 32.24
N ALA A 129 37.29 -27.65 31.36
CA ALA A 129 36.97 -29.08 31.55
C ALA A 129 35.46 -29.44 31.46
N SER A 130 35.04 -30.50 30.76
CA SER A 130 35.68 -31.81 30.58
C SER A 130 35.24 -32.52 29.29
N LEU A 131 36.19 -33.27 28.72
CA LEU A 131 36.02 -34.33 27.72
C LEU A 131 35.40 -35.59 28.34
N HIS A 132 34.70 -36.40 27.53
CA HIS A 132 34.87 -37.86 27.51
C HIS A 132 34.51 -38.46 26.12
N PRO A 133 35.20 -39.53 25.67
CA PRO A 133 35.06 -40.11 24.32
C PRO A 133 34.49 -41.55 24.28
N GLY A 134 34.10 -41.99 23.07
CA GLY A 134 33.93 -43.39 22.65
C GLY A 134 32.47 -43.77 22.31
N ALA A 135 32.15 -44.63 21.33
CA ALA A 135 32.92 -45.41 20.37
C ALA A 135 31.94 -46.11 19.37
N ILE A 136 32.41 -46.37 18.14
CA ILE A 136 32.18 -47.56 17.28
C ILE A 136 30.84 -47.75 16.51
N MET A 137 31.01 -47.68 15.18
CA MET A 137 30.49 -48.51 14.07
C MET A 137 29.00 -48.87 13.99
N GLN A 138 28.38 -48.52 12.86
CA GLN A 138 27.79 -49.50 11.93
C GLN A 138 27.56 -48.87 10.55
N SER A 139 28.17 -49.49 9.54
CA SER A 139 27.97 -49.27 8.11
C SER A 139 26.60 -49.80 7.66
N LYS A 140 25.82 -49.03 6.90
CA LYS A 140 24.68 -49.51 6.11
C LYS A 140 24.26 -48.49 5.04
N PRO A 141 23.53 -48.93 4.00
CA PRO A 141 23.99 -49.05 2.62
C PRO A 141 23.71 -47.80 1.78
N GLU A 142 24.33 -47.77 0.61
CA GLU A 142 24.10 -46.79 -0.47
C GLU A 142 22.62 -46.77 -0.89
N ASP A 143 21.87 -45.80 -0.36
CA ASP A 143 20.63 -45.36 -0.99
C ASP A 143 20.97 -44.40 -2.12
N THR A 144 20.50 -44.76 -3.30
CA THR A 144 20.55 -43.94 -4.51
C THR A 144 19.90 -42.59 -4.21
N VAL A 145 20.74 -41.56 -4.03
CA VAL A 145 20.29 -40.18 -3.87
C VAL A 145 19.63 -39.77 -5.19
N ALA A 146 18.31 -39.92 -5.23
CA ALA A 146 17.48 -39.20 -6.18
C ALA A 146 17.85 -37.73 -6.03
N ALA A 147 18.40 -37.14 -7.09
CA ALA A 147 18.69 -35.72 -7.14
C ALA A 147 17.46 -34.96 -6.64
N PRO A 148 17.59 -34.02 -5.69
CA PRO A 148 16.46 -33.22 -5.27
C PRO A 148 15.95 -32.51 -6.53
N ALA A 149 14.75 -32.89 -6.97
CA ALA A 149 14.03 -32.16 -7.98
C ALA A 149 14.09 -30.69 -7.56
N ALA A 150 14.70 -29.86 -8.40
CA ALA A 150 14.94 -28.45 -8.12
C ALA A 150 13.65 -27.87 -7.53
N ALA A 151 13.72 -27.50 -6.24
CA ALA A 151 12.61 -26.91 -5.55
C ALA A 151 12.33 -25.58 -6.25
N ALA A 152 11.44 -25.60 -7.25
CA ALA A 152 10.86 -24.41 -7.80
C ALA A 152 10.38 -23.60 -6.59
N ASN A 153 10.84 -22.36 -6.47
CA ASN A 153 10.50 -21.47 -5.37
C ASN A 153 8.98 -21.28 -5.35
N THR A 154 8.27 -22.20 -4.71
CA THR A 154 6.84 -22.13 -4.55
C THR A 154 6.58 -20.94 -3.65
N ILE A 155 5.99 -19.88 -4.21
CA ILE A 155 5.52 -18.73 -3.47
C ILE A 155 4.75 -19.26 -2.27
N TRP A 156 5.15 -18.86 -1.07
CA TRP A 156 4.55 -19.33 0.16
C TRP A 156 3.08 -18.93 0.20
N VAL A 157 2.16 -19.89 0.28
CA VAL A 157 0.71 -19.62 0.34
C VAL A 157 0.18 -19.96 1.74
N PRO A 158 -0.66 -19.10 2.35
CA PRO A 158 -1.26 -19.38 3.64
C PRO A 158 -2.00 -20.71 3.67
N ARG A 159 -1.89 -21.44 4.79
CA ARG A 159 -2.58 -22.72 4.98
C ARG A 159 -4.08 -22.62 4.70
N ALA A 160 -4.74 -21.57 5.19
CA ALA A 160 -6.16 -21.35 4.98
C ALA A 160 -6.55 -21.32 3.49
N VAL A 161 -5.73 -20.69 2.63
CA VAL A 161 -5.99 -20.65 1.17
C VAL A 161 -5.78 -22.03 0.54
N ARG A 162 -4.75 -22.77 0.96
CA ARG A 162 -4.45 -24.12 0.45
C ARG A 162 -5.52 -25.15 0.82
N GLU A 163 -6.24 -24.94 1.91
CA GLU A 163 -7.32 -25.81 2.38
C GLU A 163 -8.68 -25.49 1.72
N LEU A 164 -8.80 -24.38 0.98
CA LEU A 164 -10.00 -24.07 0.23
C LEU A 164 -10.13 -24.99 -0.99
N THR A 165 -11.34 -25.54 -1.18
CA THR A 165 -11.66 -26.40 -2.32
C THR A 165 -11.55 -25.61 -3.63
N PRO A 166 -10.62 -25.98 -4.55
CA PRO A 166 -10.51 -25.30 -5.83
C PRO A 166 -11.83 -25.33 -6.61
N LEU A 167 -12.18 -24.23 -7.25
CA LEU A 167 -13.31 -24.24 -8.18
C LEU A 167 -12.89 -24.78 -9.54
N ASN A 168 -13.65 -25.75 -10.04
CA ASN A 168 -13.53 -26.23 -11.41
C ASN A 168 -14.24 -25.26 -12.36
N LEU A 169 -13.68 -24.05 -12.53
CA LEU A 169 -14.18 -23.04 -13.44
C LEU A 169 -13.43 -23.14 -14.77
N THR A 170 -14.15 -23.40 -15.86
CA THR A 170 -13.62 -23.27 -17.22
C THR A 170 -13.82 -21.84 -17.69
N VAL A 171 -12.91 -20.95 -17.29
CA VAL A 171 -12.86 -19.58 -17.83
C VAL A 171 -12.05 -19.63 -19.13
N ALA A 172 -12.60 -19.11 -20.22
CA ALA A 172 -11.85 -18.98 -21.47
C ALA A 172 -10.79 -17.87 -21.33
N ILE A 173 -9.59 -18.26 -20.90
CA ILE A 173 -8.48 -17.34 -20.59
C ILE A 173 -8.06 -16.50 -21.80
N GLU A 174 -8.25 -17.02 -23.02
CA GLU A 174 -7.83 -16.39 -24.29
C GLU A 174 -8.49 -15.03 -24.57
N HIS A 175 -9.53 -14.65 -23.82
CA HIS A 175 -10.31 -13.43 -24.06
C HIS A 175 -10.50 -12.57 -22.80
N LEU A 176 -9.58 -12.65 -21.85
CA LEU A 176 -9.61 -11.79 -20.66
C LEU A 176 -9.10 -10.40 -21.02
N GLU A 177 -10.04 -9.47 -21.21
CA GLU A 177 -9.75 -8.06 -21.35
C GLU A 177 -9.39 -7.45 -20.00
N THR A 178 -8.34 -6.66 -20.02
CA THR A 178 -7.91 -5.79 -18.93
C THR A 178 -8.72 -4.49 -18.91
N LEU A 179 -8.87 -3.89 -17.73
CA LEU A 179 -9.66 -2.69 -17.49
C LEU A 179 -8.79 -1.62 -16.82
N SER A 180 -8.86 -0.38 -17.28
CA SER A 180 -8.15 0.71 -16.60
C SER A 180 -8.78 1.03 -15.24
N TRP A 181 -7.99 1.56 -14.31
CA TRP A 181 -8.48 2.04 -13.01
C TRP A 181 -9.69 2.98 -13.15
N GLU A 182 -9.61 3.95 -14.07
CA GLU A 182 -10.69 4.92 -14.33
C GLU A 182 -11.97 4.24 -14.85
N THR A 183 -11.83 3.20 -15.67
CA THR A 183 -12.97 2.42 -16.15
C THR A 183 -13.67 1.74 -14.97
N ILE A 184 -12.92 1.15 -14.04
CA ILE A 184 -13.52 0.46 -12.91
C ILE A 184 -14.19 1.45 -11.96
N THR A 185 -13.46 2.49 -11.52
CA THR A 185 -13.96 3.44 -10.52
C THR A 185 -15.07 4.34 -11.03
N SER A 186 -15.07 4.72 -12.32
CA SER A 186 -16.14 5.54 -12.89
C SER A 186 -17.46 4.78 -13.05
N ASN A 187 -17.40 3.46 -13.26
CA ASN A 187 -18.59 2.64 -13.49
C ASN A 187 -19.09 1.94 -12.23
N LEU A 188 -18.21 1.52 -11.32
CA LEU A 188 -18.61 0.95 -10.03
C LEU A 188 -18.83 2.02 -8.95
N GLY A 189 -18.19 3.19 -9.08
CA GLY A 189 -18.20 4.24 -8.07
C GLY A 189 -17.47 3.82 -6.80
N GLY A 190 -17.93 4.33 -5.66
CA GLY A 190 -17.41 3.96 -4.35
C GLY A 190 -16.19 4.75 -3.90
N GLU A 191 -15.93 4.65 -2.60
CA GLU A 191 -14.86 5.34 -1.90
C GLU A 191 -13.88 4.31 -1.31
N LYS A 192 -12.60 4.63 -1.32
CA LYS A 192 -11.57 3.77 -0.75
C LYS A 192 -11.80 3.66 0.77
N TRP A 193 -12.16 2.48 1.24
CA TRP A 193 -12.41 2.21 2.66
C TRP A 193 -11.13 1.77 3.38
N SER A 194 -10.39 0.86 2.76
CA SER A 194 -9.08 0.36 3.21
C SER A 194 -8.18 0.13 1.99
N PRO A 195 -6.87 -0.15 2.16
CA PRO A 195 -5.98 -0.45 1.05
C PRO A 195 -6.54 -1.57 0.15
N GLY A 196 -6.74 -1.22 -1.12
CA GLY A 196 -7.34 -2.08 -2.14
C GLY A 196 -8.86 -2.28 -2.07
N PHE A 197 -9.55 -1.85 -1.00
CA PHE A 197 -11.00 -2.06 -0.84
C PHE A 197 -11.79 -0.79 -1.08
N TYR A 198 -12.81 -0.87 -1.93
CA TYR A 198 -13.68 0.25 -2.27
C TYR A 198 -15.12 -0.08 -1.88
N LEU A 199 -15.73 0.78 -1.06
CA LEU A 199 -17.11 0.65 -0.60
C LEU A 199 -18.01 1.53 -1.46
N VAL A 200 -19.06 0.95 -2.05
CA VAL A 200 -20.04 1.65 -2.87
C VAL A 200 -21.13 2.23 -1.96
N THR A 201 -21.04 3.53 -1.67
CA THR A 201 -21.92 4.23 -0.72
C THR A 201 -23.37 4.36 -1.19
N ASN A 202 -23.64 4.27 -2.50
CA ASN A 202 -24.99 4.28 -3.06
C ASN A 202 -25.21 3.09 -4.01
N PRO A 203 -25.42 1.87 -3.46
CA PRO A 203 -25.60 0.67 -4.26
C PRO A 203 -26.89 0.67 -5.08
N ASN A 204 -27.84 1.55 -4.74
CA ASN A 204 -29.10 1.74 -5.48
C ASN A 204 -29.02 2.85 -6.55
N SER A 205 -27.84 3.43 -6.77
CA SER A 205 -27.68 4.38 -7.86
C SER A 205 -27.80 3.65 -9.20
N ASP A 206 -28.43 4.26 -10.21
CA ASP A 206 -28.52 3.72 -11.58
C ASP A 206 -27.15 3.39 -12.21
N LYS A 207 -26.06 3.84 -11.58
CA LYS A 207 -24.68 3.59 -12.00
C LYS A 207 -24.11 2.28 -11.42
N ALA A 208 -24.58 1.83 -10.26
CA ALA A 208 -24.02 0.64 -9.60
C ALA A 208 -24.39 -0.63 -10.37
N ILE A 209 -23.41 -1.25 -11.01
CA ILE A 209 -23.59 -2.52 -11.70
C ILE A 209 -24.05 -3.58 -10.70
N ASN A 210 -25.20 -4.20 -10.94
CA ASN A 210 -25.69 -5.39 -10.22
C ASN A 210 -25.75 -5.24 -8.69
N ASN A 211 -26.06 -4.04 -8.17
CA ASN A 211 -26.06 -3.76 -6.73
C ASN A 211 -24.71 -4.09 -6.04
N CYS A 212 -23.60 -3.94 -6.77
CA CYS A 212 -22.26 -4.10 -6.22
C CYS A 212 -22.09 -3.18 -5.00
N LYS A 213 -21.92 -3.79 -3.81
CA LYS A 213 -21.77 -3.07 -2.55
C LYS A 213 -20.32 -2.65 -2.28
N ALA A 214 -19.36 -3.43 -2.78
CA ALA A 214 -17.94 -3.15 -2.65
C ALA A 214 -17.15 -3.96 -3.69
N TYR A 215 -15.88 -3.61 -3.88
CA TYR A 215 -14.98 -4.35 -4.76
C TYR A 215 -13.51 -4.19 -4.34
N TRP A 216 -12.68 -5.10 -4.83
CA TRP A 216 -11.24 -5.08 -4.60
C TRP A 216 -10.47 -4.64 -5.85
N LEU A 217 -9.52 -3.72 -5.68
CA LEU A 217 -8.46 -3.39 -6.64
C LEU A 217 -7.12 -3.72 -6.00
N LEU A 218 -6.46 -4.75 -6.49
CA LEU A 218 -5.19 -5.23 -5.96
C LEU A 218 -4.09 -5.07 -7.00
N GLU A 219 -2.86 -4.90 -6.54
CA GLU A 219 -1.68 -4.82 -7.39
C GLU A 219 -0.77 -6.00 -7.06
N GLN A 220 -0.50 -6.89 -8.03
CA GLN A 220 0.25 -8.12 -7.78
C GLN A 220 1.65 -7.87 -7.22
N ILE A 221 2.26 -6.73 -7.56
CA ILE A 221 3.60 -6.34 -7.06
C ILE A 221 3.62 -6.09 -5.54
N ASN A 222 2.52 -5.56 -5.00
CA ASN A 222 2.36 -5.23 -3.59
C ASN A 222 1.60 -6.34 -2.83
N GLU A 223 0.82 -7.14 -3.54
CA GLU A 223 -0.02 -8.22 -3.01
C GLU A 223 0.28 -9.55 -3.75
N PRO A 224 1.46 -10.15 -3.56
CA PRO A 224 1.90 -11.33 -4.32
C PRO A 224 1.05 -12.58 -4.05
N PHE A 225 0.23 -12.55 -3.00
CA PHE A 225 -0.68 -13.64 -2.62
C PHE A 225 -2.10 -13.46 -3.16
N ALA A 226 -2.36 -12.36 -3.89
CA ALA A 226 -3.63 -12.14 -4.55
C ALA A 226 -3.90 -13.26 -5.59
N PRO A 227 -5.18 -13.48 -5.97
CA PRO A 227 -5.52 -14.45 -7.01
C PRO A 227 -4.70 -14.25 -8.28
N SER A 228 -3.86 -15.23 -8.63
CA SER A 228 -2.99 -15.14 -9.80
C SER A 228 -3.71 -15.41 -11.12
N LEU A 229 -4.86 -16.07 -11.05
CA LEU A 229 -5.71 -16.42 -12.19
C LEU A 229 -7.19 -16.32 -11.78
N PRO A 230 -8.11 -16.08 -12.74
CA PRO A 230 -9.53 -16.15 -12.48
C PRO A 230 -9.98 -17.47 -11.88
N GLY A 231 -10.85 -17.41 -10.88
CA GLY A 231 -11.38 -18.61 -10.22
C GLY A 231 -10.48 -19.18 -9.11
N VAL A 232 -9.23 -18.71 -8.98
CA VAL A 232 -8.30 -19.20 -7.97
C VAL A 232 -8.47 -18.43 -6.66
N HIS A 233 -8.36 -19.11 -5.53
CA HIS A 233 -8.38 -18.44 -4.23
C HIS A 233 -7.12 -17.61 -4.00
N GLY A 234 -7.19 -16.62 -3.12
CA GLY A 234 -6.03 -15.80 -2.79
C GLY A 234 -6.08 -15.24 -1.38
N ALA A 235 -5.11 -14.41 -1.08
CA ALA A 235 -5.10 -13.61 0.14
C ALA A 235 -4.37 -12.28 -0.10
N LYS A 236 -4.54 -11.37 0.84
CA LYS A 236 -3.89 -10.06 0.89
C LYS A 236 -3.27 -9.89 2.27
N LEU A 237 -2.20 -9.10 2.38
CA LEU A 237 -1.67 -8.72 3.68
C LEU A 237 -2.09 -7.30 4.04
N THR A 238 -2.45 -7.06 5.29
CA THR A 238 -2.68 -5.71 5.82
C THR A 238 -2.00 -5.52 7.16
N ALA A 239 -1.56 -4.31 7.47
CA ALA A 239 -1.04 -4.00 8.80
C ALA A 239 -2.15 -3.85 9.84
N PHE A 240 -3.24 -3.19 9.47
CA PHE A 240 -4.36 -2.85 10.36
C PHE A 240 -5.70 -3.04 9.66
N TYR A 241 -6.71 -3.37 10.45
CA TYR A 241 -8.10 -3.24 10.02
C TYR A 241 -8.61 -1.87 10.38
N ARG A 242 -9.41 -1.30 9.48
CA ARG A 242 -10.21 -0.15 9.83
C ARG A 242 -11.39 -0.65 10.65
N GLU A 243 -11.34 -0.43 11.96
CA GLU A 243 -12.49 -0.60 12.83
C GLU A 243 -13.45 0.57 12.59
N GLY A 244 -14.74 0.28 12.47
CA GLY A 244 -15.76 1.32 12.31
C GLY A 244 -15.76 2.25 13.51
N THR A 245 -15.64 3.56 13.27
CA THR A 245 -15.77 4.56 14.35
C THR A 245 -17.21 4.64 14.88
N ASN A 246 -18.18 4.25 14.04
CA ASN A 246 -19.61 4.18 14.34
C ASN A 246 -20.23 2.98 13.60
N GLU A 247 -21.31 2.41 14.14
CA GLU A 247 -22.08 1.33 13.48
C GLU A 247 -22.56 1.67 12.06
N HIS A 248 -22.68 2.97 11.72
CA HIS A 248 -23.19 3.42 10.43
C HIS A 248 -22.11 3.55 9.34
N ASP A 249 -20.84 3.62 9.73
CA ASP A 249 -19.74 3.83 8.78
C ASP A 249 -19.07 2.51 8.38
N GLU A 250 -19.29 1.43 9.14
CA GLU A 250 -18.66 0.13 8.88
C GLU A 250 -19.35 -0.59 7.71
N PRO A 251 -18.58 -1.20 6.77
CA PRO A 251 -19.14 -2.07 5.77
C PRO A 251 -19.90 -3.21 6.44
N SER A 252 -21.18 -3.37 6.10
CA SER A 252 -21.96 -4.54 6.53
C SER A 252 -21.26 -5.85 6.12
N GLU A 253 -21.47 -6.95 6.84
CA GLU A 253 -20.90 -8.26 6.46
C GLU A 253 -21.18 -8.63 5.00
N ASP A 254 -22.35 -8.27 4.48
CA ASP A 254 -22.72 -8.46 3.07
C ASP A 254 -21.79 -7.75 2.07
N ALA A 255 -21.14 -6.65 2.49
CA ALA A 255 -20.19 -5.92 1.65
C ALA A 255 -18.89 -6.71 1.42
N PHE A 256 -18.68 -7.79 2.17
CA PHE A 256 -17.55 -8.71 2.01
C PHE A 256 -17.95 -10.02 1.33
N HIS A 257 -19.21 -10.15 0.90
CA HIS A 257 -19.76 -11.36 0.31
C HIS A 257 -20.08 -11.15 -1.17
N ASP A 258 -19.60 -12.05 -2.03
CA ASP A 258 -19.89 -12.05 -3.49
C ASP A 258 -19.52 -10.73 -4.17
N ILE A 259 -18.31 -10.24 -3.89
CA ILE A 259 -17.79 -8.97 -4.42
C ILE A 259 -16.74 -9.20 -5.52
N PRO A 260 -16.72 -8.37 -6.57
CA PRO A 260 -15.76 -8.52 -7.64
C PRO A 260 -14.34 -8.16 -7.18
N VAL A 261 -13.37 -8.96 -7.60
CA VAL A 261 -11.94 -8.71 -7.38
C VAL A 261 -11.27 -8.44 -8.71
N PHE A 262 -10.47 -7.38 -8.76
CA PHE A 262 -9.64 -7.03 -9.89
C PHE A 262 -8.18 -6.96 -9.45
N VAL A 263 -7.27 -7.51 -10.27
CA VAL A 263 -5.85 -7.54 -9.97
C VAL A 263 -5.06 -6.97 -11.15
N ALA A 264 -4.24 -5.95 -10.90
CA ALA A 264 -3.25 -5.48 -11.84
C ALA A 264 -2.03 -6.41 -11.80
N LEU A 265 -1.74 -7.04 -12.93
CA LEU A 265 -0.53 -7.87 -13.09
C LEU A 265 0.70 -6.97 -13.01
N ALA A 266 1.83 -7.55 -12.60
CA ALA A 266 3.06 -6.78 -12.35
C ALA A 266 3.39 -5.84 -13.52
N SER A 267 3.63 -4.56 -13.20
CA SER A 267 3.92 -3.46 -14.14
C SER A 267 2.79 -3.02 -15.10
N SER A 268 1.56 -3.49 -14.89
CA SER A 268 0.38 -3.06 -15.64
C SER A 268 -0.40 -1.99 -14.87
N ASP A 269 -0.81 -0.91 -15.56
CA ASP A 269 -1.81 0.05 -15.06
C ASP A 269 -3.26 -0.43 -15.28
N GLU A 270 -3.40 -1.60 -15.92
CA GLU A 270 -4.67 -2.24 -16.18
C GLU A 270 -4.89 -3.47 -15.31
N TYR A 271 -6.15 -3.69 -14.97
CA TYR A 271 -6.61 -4.68 -14.02
C TYR A 271 -7.39 -5.79 -14.73
N THR A 272 -7.13 -7.03 -14.35
CA THR A 272 -7.88 -8.19 -14.80
C THR A 272 -8.94 -8.55 -13.78
N TYR A 273 -10.17 -8.79 -14.23
CA TYR A 273 -11.23 -9.32 -13.37
C TYR A 273 -10.95 -10.78 -13.01
N MET A 274 -10.95 -11.10 -11.72
CA MET A 274 -10.58 -12.44 -11.21
C MET A 274 -11.78 -13.28 -10.75
N GLY A 275 -13.00 -12.72 -10.80
CA GLY A 275 -14.24 -13.35 -10.32
C GLY A 275 -14.87 -12.62 -9.12
N HIS A 276 -15.94 -13.21 -8.57
CA HIS A 276 -16.54 -12.79 -7.30
C HIS A 276 -15.95 -13.60 -6.15
N TYR A 277 -15.67 -12.91 -5.06
CA TYR A 277 -15.03 -13.48 -3.88
C TYR A 277 -15.86 -13.18 -2.64
N ARG A 278 -15.63 -13.99 -1.61
CA ARG A 278 -16.00 -13.67 -0.25
C ARG A 278 -14.76 -13.62 0.63
N GLN A 279 -14.75 -12.63 1.51
CA GLN A 279 -13.81 -12.57 2.62
C GLN A 279 -14.49 -13.15 3.86
N PHE A 280 -14.16 -14.41 4.17
CA PHE A 280 -14.83 -15.18 5.22
C PHE A 280 -14.35 -14.87 6.65
N ARG A 281 -13.23 -14.16 6.82
CA ARG A 281 -12.51 -14.13 8.10
C ARG A 281 -11.75 -12.83 8.33
N PHE A 282 -11.89 -12.29 9.53
CA PHE A 282 -10.96 -11.33 10.10
C PHE A 282 -9.71 -12.09 10.58
N SER A 283 -8.80 -12.24 9.61
CA SER A 283 -7.41 -12.69 9.61
C SER A 283 -6.71 -13.32 10.81
N ASP A 284 -5.85 -14.28 10.46
CA ASP A 284 -4.70 -14.65 11.30
C ASP A 284 -3.63 -13.55 11.25
N ARG A 285 -3.19 -13.07 12.42
CA ARG A 285 -2.00 -12.22 12.56
C ARG A 285 -0.77 -13.08 12.32
N LEU A 286 0.16 -12.60 11.50
CA LEU A 286 1.44 -13.28 11.30
C LEU A 286 2.23 -13.29 12.61
N SER A 287 2.76 -14.46 12.94
CA SER A 287 3.78 -14.62 13.97
C SER A 287 5.14 -14.08 13.48
N TYR A 288 6.06 -13.87 14.42
CA TYR A 288 7.45 -13.49 14.12
C TYR A 288 8.08 -14.40 13.05
N ASP A 289 8.09 -15.72 13.26
CA ASP A 289 8.72 -16.68 12.34
C ASP A 289 8.04 -16.67 10.95
N THR A 290 6.72 -16.47 10.91
CA THR A 290 6.00 -16.42 9.63
C THR A 290 6.26 -15.15 8.84
N MET A 291 6.65 -14.04 9.49
CA MET A 291 7.00 -12.79 8.81
C MET A 291 8.22 -12.96 7.91
N GLU A 292 9.12 -13.90 8.18
CA GLU A 292 10.29 -14.19 7.34
C GLU A 292 9.92 -14.66 5.92
N ASN A 293 8.70 -15.20 5.75
CA ASN A 293 8.21 -15.67 4.45
C ASN A 293 7.55 -14.54 3.64
N VAL A 294 7.39 -13.34 4.22
CA VAL A 294 6.81 -12.20 3.52
C VAL A 294 7.88 -11.57 2.62
N PRO A 295 7.60 -11.39 1.31
CA PRO A 295 8.56 -10.75 0.42
C PRO A 295 8.93 -9.35 0.89
N VAL A 296 10.21 -9.01 0.80
CA VAL A 296 10.74 -7.70 1.24
C VAL A 296 10.03 -6.54 0.55
N THR A 297 9.65 -6.70 -0.73
CA THR A 297 8.89 -5.69 -1.49
C THR A 297 7.56 -5.34 -0.83
N VAL A 298 6.88 -6.31 -0.23
CA VAL A 298 5.62 -6.11 0.51
C VAL A 298 5.87 -5.35 1.81
N LEU A 299 6.94 -5.69 2.54
CA LEU A 299 7.34 -4.99 3.75
C LEU A 299 7.74 -3.53 3.47
N GLU A 300 8.45 -3.29 2.38
CA GLU A 300 8.80 -1.94 1.90
C GLU A 300 7.58 -1.15 1.46
N TYR A 301 6.62 -1.78 0.79
CA TYR A 301 5.36 -1.15 0.43
C TYR A 301 4.62 -0.68 1.69
N TRP A 302 4.40 -1.59 2.65
CA TRP A 302 3.71 -1.26 3.89
C TRP A 302 4.48 -0.26 4.76
N SER A 303 5.82 -0.35 4.80
CA SER A 303 6.62 0.61 5.57
C SER A 303 6.50 2.03 5.02
N LYS A 304 6.45 2.20 3.69
CA LYS A 304 6.17 3.48 3.04
C LYS A 304 4.76 3.97 3.33
N GLN A 305 3.74 3.10 3.18
CA GLN A 305 2.34 3.48 3.42
C GLN A 305 2.08 3.90 4.87
N LEU A 306 2.69 3.21 5.85
CA LEU A 306 2.49 3.49 7.27
C LEU A 306 3.28 4.71 7.77
N ALA A 307 4.41 5.01 7.14
CA ALA A 307 5.21 6.19 7.45
C ALA A 307 4.74 7.47 6.71
N ASP A 308 3.86 7.34 5.72
CA ASP A 308 3.35 8.47 4.94
C ASP A 308 2.68 9.50 5.86
N PRO A 309 3.10 10.79 5.87
CA PRO A 309 2.46 11.82 6.67
C PRO A 309 1.00 12.07 6.28
N ASP A 310 0.60 11.77 5.05
CA ASP A 310 -0.76 11.94 4.53
C ASP A 310 -1.61 10.65 4.68
N ARG A 311 -1.14 9.69 5.47
CA ARG A 311 -1.92 8.48 5.78
C ARG A 311 -3.26 8.83 6.48
N PRO A 312 -4.29 7.99 6.32
CA PRO A 312 -5.58 8.23 6.98
C PRO A 312 -5.48 8.29 8.51
N ASP A 313 -6.30 9.14 9.14
CA ASP A 313 -6.33 9.33 10.60
C ASP A 313 -6.52 8.03 11.38
N TRP A 314 -7.35 7.11 10.87
CA TRP A 314 -7.58 5.82 11.51
C TRP A 314 -6.32 4.94 11.53
N VAL A 315 -5.43 5.06 10.54
CA VAL A 315 -4.13 4.36 10.53
C VAL A 315 -3.21 4.97 11.58
N THR A 316 -3.21 6.30 11.69
CA THR A 316 -2.48 7.02 12.75
C THR A 316 -2.94 6.58 14.14
N ALA A 317 -4.25 6.47 14.37
CA ALA A 317 -4.80 5.96 15.63
C ALA A 317 -4.35 4.51 15.92
N ALA A 318 -4.39 3.64 14.90
CA ALA A 318 -3.95 2.25 15.04
C ALA A 318 -2.45 2.14 15.35
N LEU A 319 -1.61 2.99 14.75
CA LEU A 319 -0.17 3.07 15.04
C LEU A 319 0.09 3.54 16.47
N ILE A 320 -0.64 4.57 16.94
CA ILE A 320 -0.58 5.05 18.32
C ILE A 320 -0.92 3.91 19.28
N GLU A 321 -2.06 3.25 19.07
CA GLU A 321 -2.52 2.16 19.92
C GLU A 321 -1.52 1.00 19.96
N HIS A 322 -0.90 0.67 18.82
CA HIS A 322 0.05 -0.43 18.72
C HIS A 322 1.38 -0.15 19.45
N PHE A 323 2.04 0.97 19.18
CA PHE A 323 3.38 1.26 19.70
C PHE A 323 3.36 1.96 21.06
N TRP A 324 2.33 2.76 21.32
CA TRP A 324 2.19 3.55 22.55
C TRP A 324 0.77 3.39 23.09
N PRO A 325 0.40 2.19 23.59
CA PRO A 325 -0.95 1.94 24.06
C PRO A 325 -1.33 2.92 25.17
N LYS A 326 -2.61 3.30 25.19
CA LYS A 326 -3.15 4.22 26.19
C LYS A 326 -2.88 3.71 27.61
N PRO A 327 -2.33 4.52 28.52
CA PRO A 327 -2.04 4.07 29.88
C PRO A 327 -3.34 3.68 30.59
N ARG A 328 -3.30 2.60 31.38
CA ARG A 328 -4.44 2.14 32.17
C ARG A 328 -4.46 2.85 33.53
N TYR A 329 -5.65 3.24 33.98
CA TYR A 329 -5.80 3.82 35.31
C TYR A 329 -5.46 2.79 36.38
N ALA A 330 -4.44 3.07 37.18
CA ALA A 330 -4.00 2.25 38.30
C ALA A 330 -4.27 2.88 39.69
N GLY A 331 -4.98 4.02 39.71
CA GLY A 331 -5.29 4.74 40.94
C GLY A 331 -6.42 4.10 41.75
N PRO A 332 -6.72 4.64 42.94
CA PRO A 332 -7.76 4.11 43.82
C PRO A 332 -9.14 4.21 43.16
N MET A 333 -9.87 3.10 43.15
CA MET A 333 -11.27 3.05 42.71
C MET A 333 -12.21 3.40 43.86
N PRO A 334 -13.38 4.01 43.59
CA PRO A 334 -14.45 4.07 44.57
C PRO A 334 -14.86 2.63 44.93
N THR A 335 -14.68 2.21 46.18
CA THR A 335 -15.16 0.91 46.66
C THR A 335 -16.65 0.96 46.95
N ASP A 336 -17.39 -0.09 46.58
CA ASP A 336 -18.85 -0.19 46.71
C ASP A 336 -19.37 -0.02 48.15
N GLU A 337 -18.54 -0.25 49.17
CA GLU A 337 -18.89 -0.02 50.57
C GLU A 337 -19.21 1.46 50.88
N ALA A 338 -18.63 2.39 50.11
CA ALA A 338 -18.91 3.83 50.23
C ALA A 338 -20.24 4.23 49.56
N THR A 339 -20.75 3.44 48.62
CA THR A 339 -21.96 3.74 47.84
C THR A 339 -23.20 2.95 48.27
N THR A 340 -23.05 1.79 48.93
CA THR A 340 -24.18 0.86 49.17
C THR A 340 -24.81 0.94 50.55
N THR A 341 -24.30 1.75 51.48
CA THR A 341 -24.93 1.92 52.81
C THR A 341 -25.79 3.18 52.81
N PRO A 342 -27.13 3.10 52.59
CA PRO A 342 -27.99 4.26 52.74
C PRO A 342 -27.86 4.78 54.17
N ALA A 343 -27.47 6.03 54.29
CA ALA A 343 -27.29 6.73 55.54
C ALA A 343 -28.55 6.60 56.40
N THR A 344 -28.56 5.63 57.32
CA THR A 344 -29.51 5.63 58.43
C THR A 344 -29.03 6.73 59.37
N ALA A 345 -29.85 7.79 59.47
CA ALA A 345 -29.47 9.16 59.80
C ALA A 345 -29.02 9.44 61.26
N ALA A 346 -28.34 8.52 61.96
CA ALA A 346 -28.17 8.66 63.41
C ALA A 346 -26.76 8.56 64.00
N THR A 347 -25.69 8.28 63.24
CA THR A 347 -24.34 8.21 63.85
C THR A 347 -23.27 8.92 63.02
N ALA A 348 -23.37 10.25 63.01
CA ALA A 348 -22.50 11.18 62.28
C ALA A 348 -21.16 11.48 62.99
N GLN A 349 -20.39 10.47 63.42
CA GLN A 349 -19.13 10.72 64.17
C GLN A 349 -17.87 9.98 63.70
N SER A 350 -17.83 9.36 62.51
CA SER A 350 -16.55 8.78 62.00
C SER A 350 -16.41 8.77 60.48
N SER A 351 -16.76 9.86 59.80
CA SER A 351 -16.64 9.99 58.33
C SER A 351 -15.31 10.63 57.85
N SER A 352 -14.25 10.60 58.65
CA SER A 352 -12.90 11.05 58.23
C SER A 352 -12.29 10.15 57.15
N SER A 353 -12.56 8.83 57.22
CA SER A 353 -12.08 7.85 56.24
C SER A 353 -12.64 8.11 54.84
N HIS A 354 -13.94 8.45 54.75
CA HIS A 354 -14.61 8.72 53.47
C HIS A 354 -14.05 9.98 52.78
N ILE A 355 -13.81 11.05 53.54
CA ILE A 355 -13.21 12.30 53.00
C ILE A 355 -11.78 12.05 52.50
N VAL A 356 -11.00 11.21 53.19
CA VAL A 356 -9.65 10.85 52.79
C VAL A 356 -9.66 10.00 51.51
N LEU A 357 -10.58 9.03 51.39
CA LEU A 357 -10.73 8.21 50.19
C LEU A 357 -11.15 9.05 48.98
N GLU A 358 -12.18 9.88 49.11
CA GLU A 358 -12.65 10.75 48.02
C GLU A 358 -11.54 11.68 47.53
N ARG A 359 -10.74 12.25 48.44
CA ARG A 359 -9.59 13.08 48.07
C ARG A 359 -8.55 12.28 47.28
N ARG A 360 -8.24 11.04 47.68
CA ARG A 360 -7.28 10.17 46.99
C ARG A 360 -7.77 9.76 45.60
N VAL A 361 -9.05 9.43 45.48
CA VAL A 361 -9.68 9.12 44.17
C VAL A 361 -9.60 10.34 43.26
N LYS A 362 -9.99 11.53 43.75
CA LYS A 362 -9.90 12.78 42.97
C LYS A 362 -8.48 13.10 42.53
N GLU A 363 -7.49 12.92 43.41
CA GLU A 363 -6.09 13.13 43.07
C GLU A 363 -5.64 12.12 42.00
N GLY A 364 -5.87 10.82 42.21
CA GLY A 364 -5.48 9.80 41.26
C GLY A 364 -6.13 10.01 39.88
N VAL A 365 -7.42 10.37 39.83
CA VAL A 365 -8.09 10.69 38.57
C VAL A 365 -7.47 11.92 37.90
N ARG A 366 -7.10 12.96 38.67
CA ARG A 366 -6.42 14.14 38.12
C ARG A 366 -5.06 13.77 37.53
N GLU A 367 -4.24 13.03 38.27
CA GLU A 367 -2.93 12.55 37.81
C GLU A 367 -3.07 11.74 36.52
N TYR A 368 -4.06 10.85 36.44
CA TYR A 368 -4.33 10.06 35.26
C TYR A 368 -4.79 10.91 34.06
N VAL A 369 -5.62 11.93 34.27
CA VAL A 369 -6.01 12.86 33.20
C VAL A 369 -4.80 13.62 32.65
N GLU A 370 -3.88 14.07 33.50
CA GLU A 370 -2.63 14.71 33.05
C GLU A 370 -1.72 13.72 32.31
N GLN A 371 -1.63 12.47 32.80
CA GLN A 371 -0.92 11.40 32.09
C GLN A 371 -1.51 11.14 30.70
N LEU A 372 -2.84 11.17 30.56
CA LEU A 372 -3.52 11.00 29.28
C LEU A 372 -3.24 12.15 28.31
N LYS A 373 -3.20 13.40 28.78
CA LYS A 373 -2.85 14.55 27.94
C LYS A 373 -1.41 14.48 27.44
N GLU A 374 -0.48 14.09 28.32
CA GLU A 374 0.91 13.93 27.93
C GLU A 374 1.09 12.79 26.93
N TRP A 375 0.46 11.64 27.21
CA TRP A 375 0.44 10.48 26.32
C TRP A 375 -0.09 10.83 24.93
N ASP A 376 -1.24 11.53 24.86
CA ASP A 376 -1.85 11.95 23.60
C ASP A 376 -0.89 12.83 22.78
N ARG A 377 -0.31 13.86 23.40
CA ARG A 377 0.65 14.75 22.74
C ARG A 377 1.92 14.01 22.29
N GLU A 378 2.50 13.17 23.16
CA GLU A 378 3.76 12.50 22.88
C GLU A 378 3.59 11.40 21.81
N SER A 379 2.53 10.59 21.90
CA SER A 379 2.25 9.53 20.93
C SER A 379 2.01 10.08 19.54
N HIS A 380 1.20 11.13 19.38
CA HIS A 380 1.00 11.79 18.09
C HIS A 380 2.30 12.35 17.53
N ARG A 381 3.14 12.97 18.38
CA ARG A 381 4.46 13.46 17.96
C ARG A 381 5.36 12.32 17.48
N LYS A 382 5.43 11.20 18.20
CA LYS A 382 6.25 10.04 17.84
C LYS A 382 5.77 9.40 16.54
N VAL A 383 4.47 9.19 16.39
CA VAL A 383 3.85 8.66 15.18
C VAL A 383 4.06 9.59 13.97
N GLY A 384 4.05 10.91 14.17
CA GLY A 384 4.38 11.89 13.13
C GLY A 384 5.85 11.90 12.71
N MET A 385 6.76 11.28 13.48
CA MET A 385 8.18 11.17 13.19
C MET A 385 8.59 9.80 12.61
N LEU A 386 7.65 8.88 12.41
CA LEU A 386 7.92 7.56 11.85
C LEU A 386 8.46 7.69 10.43
N THR A 387 9.58 7.03 10.15
CA THR A 387 10.15 6.91 8.80
C THR A 387 9.90 5.51 8.23
N PRO A 388 9.96 5.33 6.90
CA PRO A 388 9.85 3.99 6.30
C PRO A 388 10.89 3.01 6.83
N ILE A 389 12.08 3.49 7.22
CA ILE A 389 13.13 2.64 7.81
C ILE A 389 12.70 2.15 9.19
N ASN A 390 12.20 3.05 10.06
CA ASN A 390 11.70 2.64 11.38
C ASN A 390 10.55 1.64 11.28
N MET A 391 9.66 1.82 10.31
CA MET A 391 8.57 0.88 10.05
C MET A 391 9.07 -0.46 9.53
N LEU A 392 10.07 -0.47 8.64
CA LEU A 392 10.68 -1.71 8.15
C LEU A 392 11.36 -2.49 9.28
N GLU A 393 12.11 -1.80 10.13
CA GLU A 393 12.72 -2.38 11.35
C GLU A 393 11.66 -2.94 12.29
N SER A 394 10.52 -2.26 12.45
CA SER A 394 9.43 -2.73 13.32
C SER A 394 8.85 -4.08 12.91
N PHE A 395 8.85 -4.42 11.62
CA PHE A 395 8.44 -5.76 11.16
C PHE A 395 9.42 -6.87 11.58
N GLN A 396 10.68 -6.52 11.84
CA GLN A 396 11.77 -7.43 12.21
C GLN A 396 12.01 -7.53 13.71
N LYS A 397 11.46 -6.62 14.52
CA LYS A 397 11.53 -6.67 16.00
C LYS A 397 10.72 -7.84 16.55
N ALA A 398 11.14 -8.41 17.67
CA ALA A 398 10.37 -9.44 18.37
C ALA A 398 9.11 -8.85 19.06
N ASP A 399 8.10 -9.68 19.31
CA ASP A 399 6.87 -9.23 20.00
C ASP A 399 7.12 -8.88 21.48
N SER A 400 8.23 -9.36 22.07
CA SER A 400 8.60 -9.18 23.47
C SER A 400 9.54 -8.01 23.74
N GLU A 401 9.93 -7.25 22.71
CA GLU A 401 10.76 -6.06 22.88
C GLU A 401 9.98 -4.91 23.54
N GLU A 402 10.70 -3.89 24.02
CA GLU A 402 10.09 -2.71 24.65
C GLU A 402 9.09 -2.00 23.72
N GLU A 403 9.47 -1.86 22.44
CA GLU A 403 8.54 -1.51 21.38
C GLU A 403 8.15 -2.80 20.65
N PRO A 404 6.85 -3.19 20.69
CA PRO A 404 6.43 -4.45 20.10
C PRO A 404 6.65 -4.44 18.59
N GLY A 405 7.02 -5.59 18.04
CA GLY A 405 7.09 -5.78 16.61
C GLY A 405 5.73 -5.61 15.92
N LEU A 406 5.74 -4.95 14.77
CA LEU A 406 4.56 -4.83 13.92
C LEU A 406 4.38 -6.13 13.12
N ARG A 407 3.15 -6.59 12.99
CA ARG A 407 2.82 -7.82 12.25
C ARG A 407 1.70 -7.56 11.27
N LEU A 408 1.87 -8.08 10.07
CA LEU A 408 0.82 -8.09 9.06
C LEU A 408 -0.22 -9.17 9.37
N ARG A 409 -1.37 -9.05 8.73
CA ARG A 409 -2.54 -9.89 8.93
C ARG A 409 -3.11 -10.32 7.59
N TRP A 410 -3.65 -11.53 7.52
CA TRP A 410 -4.20 -12.10 6.29
C TRP A 410 -5.66 -11.77 5.99
N GLU A 411 -5.93 -11.09 4.89
CA GLU A 411 -7.28 -11.00 4.33
C GLU A 411 -7.49 -12.11 3.30
N TYR A 412 -8.18 -13.19 3.70
CA TYR A 412 -8.43 -14.33 2.82
C TYR A 412 -9.53 -14.03 1.81
N MET A 413 -9.29 -14.40 0.56
CA MET A 413 -10.21 -14.22 -0.55
C MET A 413 -10.59 -15.58 -1.13
N GLN A 414 -11.79 -16.05 -0.81
CA GLN A 414 -12.35 -17.26 -1.41
C GLN A 414 -13.15 -16.88 -2.66
N CYS A 415 -12.65 -17.24 -3.84
CA CYS A 415 -13.45 -17.21 -5.06
C CYS A 415 -14.75 -18.00 -4.86
N LEU A 416 -15.88 -17.43 -5.24
CA LEU A 416 -17.20 -18.07 -5.21
C LEU A 416 -17.64 -18.48 -6.61
N ARG A 417 -17.42 -17.60 -7.58
CA ARG A 417 -17.89 -17.78 -8.96
C ARG A 417 -17.20 -16.83 -9.92
N TRP A 418 -17.26 -17.19 -11.19
CA TRP A 418 -17.05 -16.26 -12.30
C TRP A 418 -18.43 -15.76 -12.77
N ASP A 419 -18.65 -14.44 -12.79
CA ASP A 419 -19.90 -13.86 -13.27
C ASP A 419 -19.69 -13.27 -14.67
N ASP A 420 -20.02 -14.06 -15.70
CA ASP A 420 -19.90 -13.66 -17.10
C ASP A 420 -20.72 -12.41 -17.43
N ALA A 421 -21.89 -12.25 -16.82
CA ALA A 421 -22.75 -11.10 -17.09
C ALA A 421 -22.15 -9.81 -16.52
N PHE A 422 -21.56 -9.89 -15.33
CA PHE A 422 -20.81 -8.79 -14.75
C PHE A 422 -19.58 -8.44 -15.60
N TYR A 423 -18.77 -9.45 -15.94
CA TYR A 423 -17.57 -9.28 -16.77
C TYR A 423 -17.88 -8.63 -18.12
N MET A 424 -18.86 -9.17 -18.86
CA MET A 424 -19.25 -8.64 -20.17
C MET A 424 -19.74 -7.19 -20.08
N ARG A 425 -20.40 -6.81 -18.97
CA ARG A 425 -20.80 -5.42 -18.76
C ARG A 425 -19.60 -4.49 -18.53
N MET A 426 -18.60 -4.94 -17.77
CA MET A 426 -17.35 -4.17 -17.59
C MET A 426 -16.60 -3.97 -18.91
N VAL A 427 -16.51 -5.02 -19.73
CA VAL A 427 -15.93 -4.95 -21.07
C VAL A 427 -16.72 -3.99 -21.97
N GLN A 428 -18.06 -4.04 -21.93
CA GLN A 428 -18.88 -3.06 -22.64
C GLN A 428 -18.60 -1.63 -22.21
N TYR A 429 -18.41 -1.36 -20.91
CA TYR A 429 -18.06 -0.02 -20.45
C TYR A 429 -16.71 0.46 -20.98
N LYS A 430 -15.69 -0.39 -20.98
CA LYS A 430 -14.38 -0.08 -21.60
C LYS A 430 -14.55 0.39 -23.05
N HIS A 431 -15.34 -0.33 -23.84
CA HIS A 431 -15.60 0.02 -25.25
C HIS A 431 -16.54 1.22 -25.40
N ASN A 432 -17.49 1.41 -24.49
CA ASN A 432 -18.51 2.46 -24.50
C ASN A 432 -18.08 3.77 -23.82
N ILE A 433 -16.88 3.89 -23.27
CA ILE A 433 -16.34 5.18 -22.77
C ILE A 433 -16.07 6.16 -23.96
N ASN A 434 -16.21 5.71 -25.21
CA ASN A 434 -15.86 6.47 -26.42
C ASN A 434 -16.94 7.20 -27.27
N PRO A 435 -18.23 7.36 -26.93
CA PRO A 435 -19.18 8.03 -27.83
C PRO A 435 -19.28 9.56 -27.62
N HIS A 436 -19.09 10.09 -26.41
CA HIS A 436 -19.38 11.51 -26.13
C HIS A 436 -18.19 12.48 -26.32
N GLY A 437 -16.95 11.98 -26.39
CA GLY A 437 -15.77 12.78 -26.70
C GLY A 437 -15.67 13.21 -28.17
N ARG A 438 -16.30 12.47 -29.09
CA ARG A 438 -16.23 12.76 -30.54
C ARG A 438 -17.36 13.65 -31.07
N GLU A 439 -18.54 13.66 -30.43
CA GLU A 439 -19.66 14.51 -30.90
C GLU A 439 -19.51 15.98 -30.54
N ARG A 440 -18.93 16.32 -29.37
CA ARG A 440 -18.70 17.71 -28.98
C ARG A 440 -17.68 18.42 -29.88
N SER A 441 -16.68 17.70 -30.38
CA SER A 441 -15.68 18.25 -31.30
C SER A 441 -16.23 18.52 -32.70
N LYS A 442 -17.14 17.66 -33.21
CA LYS A 442 -17.78 17.88 -34.52
C LYS A 442 -18.79 19.03 -34.52
N LYS A 443 -19.44 19.32 -33.38
CA LYS A 443 -20.39 20.44 -33.27
C LYS A 443 -19.70 21.82 -33.17
N LYS A 444 -18.44 21.86 -32.69
CA LYS A 444 -17.66 23.10 -32.62
C LYS A 444 -17.03 23.46 -33.98
N THR A 445 -16.64 22.48 -34.80
CA THR A 445 -16.12 22.74 -36.16
C THR A 445 -17.22 23.19 -37.14
N LYS A 446 -18.43 22.61 -37.07
CA LYS A 446 -19.56 23.06 -37.91
C LYS A 446 -20.06 24.48 -37.58
N ARG A 447 -19.86 24.97 -36.35
CA ARG A 447 -20.22 26.36 -36.00
C ARG A 447 -19.15 27.36 -36.47
N ALA A 448 -17.88 26.96 -36.47
CA ALA A 448 -16.80 27.81 -37.00
C ALA A 448 -16.84 27.93 -38.54
N GLU A 449 -17.28 26.89 -39.26
CA GLU A 449 -17.46 26.98 -40.73
C GLU A 449 -18.72 27.75 -41.15
N ALA A 450 -19.76 27.77 -40.31
CA ALA A 450 -20.98 28.54 -40.58
C ALA A 450 -20.82 30.05 -40.30
N GLU A 451 -19.82 30.45 -39.51
CA GLU A 451 -19.60 31.85 -39.11
C GLU A 451 -18.63 32.60 -40.05
N ILE A 452 -18.08 31.93 -41.08
CA ILE A 452 -17.18 32.54 -42.09
C ILE A 452 -17.94 32.97 -43.37
N VAL A 453 -19.23 32.63 -43.53
CA VAL A 453 -19.98 32.90 -44.78
C VAL A 453 -20.75 34.23 -44.77
N TYR A 454 -20.81 34.97 -43.66
CA TYR A 454 -21.48 36.29 -43.60
C TYR A 454 -20.62 37.37 -42.95
N ALA A 455 -19.58 37.82 -43.64
CA ALA A 455 -18.92 39.08 -43.30
C ALA A 455 -18.29 39.76 -44.53
N LEU A 456 -19.02 40.68 -45.16
CA LEU A 456 -18.51 41.76 -46.01
C LEU A 456 -19.60 42.86 -46.15
N PRO A 457 -19.26 44.11 -46.53
CA PRO A 457 -19.40 45.27 -45.65
C PRO A 457 -20.13 46.46 -46.30
N THR A 458 -20.63 47.40 -45.50
CA THR A 458 -20.99 48.74 -45.99
C THR A 458 -20.69 49.84 -44.96
N HIS A 459 -19.75 50.71 -45.33
CA HIS A 459 -19.55 52.11 -44.85
C HIS A 459 -20.59 53.05 -45.55
N PRO A 460 -20.67 54.41 -45.33
CA PRO A 460 -19.75 55.34 -44.63
C PRO A 460 -20.38 56.51 -43.78
N HIS A 461 -19.48 57.19 -43.05
CA HIS A 461 -19.39 58.62 -42.66
C HIS A 461 -20.61 59.49 -42.31
N VAL A 462 -20.57 60.16 -41.14
CA VAL A 462 -20.52 61.65 -40.98
C VAL A 462 -19.85 62.02 -39.62
N THR A 463 -19.15 63.15 -39.65
CA THR A 463 -18.15 63.79 -38.76
C THR A 463 -18.67 64.56 -37.52
N LYS A 464 -17.89 64.46 -36.40
CA LYS A 464 -17.33 65.48 -35.44
C LYS A 464 -18.18 66.71 -34.97
N PRO A 465 -17.87 67.41 -33.83
CA PRO A 465 -16.57 67.55 -33.15
C PRO A 465 -16.55 67.49 -31.60
N ALA A 466 -15.35 67.72 -31.08
CA ALA A 466 -14.85 67.54 -29.72
C ALA A 466 -15.04 68.75 -28.79
N VAL A 467 -15.09 68.51 -27.47
CA VAL A 467 -14.66 69.42 -26.40
C VAL A 467 -14.04 68.59 -25.26
N ALA A 468 -12.97 69.15 -24.69
CA ALA A 468 -12.14 68.77 -23.54
C ALA A 468 -12.95 68.48 -22.24
N GLU A 469 -12.46 68.05 -21.07
CA GLU A 469 -11.16 67.89 -20.41
C GLU A 469 -11.47 67.23 -19.03
N VAL A 470 -10.44 66.78 -18.29
CA VAL A 470 -10.34 66.85 -16.81
C VAL A 470 -11.07 65.81 -15.91
N GLU A 471 -10.22 64.97 -15.32
CA GLU A 471 -10.10 64.59 -13.89
C GLU A 471 -11.13 63.75 -13.10
N SER A 472 -10.56 62.64 -12.60
CA SER A 472 -10.53 62.24 -11.18
C SER A 472 -11.74 61.52 -10.55
N SER A 473 -11.40 60.86 -9.43
CA SER A 473 -12.27 60.42 -8.33
C SER A 473 -12.74 58.96 -8.29
N SER A 474 -12.04 58.22 -7.42
CA SER A 474 -12.64 57.47 -6.30
C SER A 474 -13.30 56.12 -6.60
N ARG A 475 -12.50 55.06 -6.50
CA ARG A 475 -13.01 53.69 -6.24
C ARG A 475 -13.18 53.49 -4.74
N LYS A 476 -14.44 53.47 -4.30
CA LYS A 476 -14.88 53.02 -2.97
C LYS A 476 -14.76 51.50 -2.84
N SER A 477 -14.15 51.06 -1.76
CA SER A 477 -14.15 49.67 -1.29
C SER A 477 -15.55 49.20 -0.87
N PRO A 478 -15.93 47.93 -1.09
CA PRO A 478 -17.12 47.36 -0.48
C PRO A 478 -16.83 46.83 0.93
N ARG A 479 -17.66 47.26 1.88
CA ARG A 479 -17.75 46.79 3.27
C ARG A 479 -18.15 45.30 3.31
N LEU A 480 -17.36 44.50 4.01
CA LEU A 480 -17.76 43.21 4.56
C LEU A 480 -18.78 43.44 5.68
N ARG A 481 -19.96 42.83 5.55
CA ARG A 481 -21.03 42.86 6.56
C ARG A 481 -21.00 41.52 7.29
N GLY A 482 -20.61 41.56 8.56
CA GLY A 482 -20.60 40.40 9.46
C GLY A 482 -22.00 39.93 9.83
N THR A 483 -22.19 38.62 9.83
CA THR A 483 -23.35 37.94 10.39
C THR A 483 -23.03 37.44 11.79
N LYS A 484 -23.84 37.86 12.77
CA LYS A 484 -23.88 37.30 14.13
C LYS A 484 -24.62 35.96 14.12
N PRO A 485 -24.25 34.98 14.95
CA PRO A 485 -25.08 33.79 15.18
C PRO A 485 -26.20 34.10 16.18
N ALA A 486 -27.39 33.58 15.88
CA ALA A 486 -28.56 33.61 16.73
C ALA A 486 -28.50 32.49 17.78
N VAL A 487 -28.77 32.88 19.02
CA VAL A 487 -29.01 32.01 20.17
C VAL A 487 -30.47 31.58 20.17
N GLY A 488 -30.72 30.29 20.35
CA GLY A 488 -32.05 29.71 20.60
C GLY A 488 -31.99 28.21 20.32
N GLY A 489 -32.54 27.31 21.11
CA GLY A 489 -33.25 27.36 22.36
C GLY A 489 -33.48 25.89 22.73
N HIS A 490 -33.17 25.50 23.96
CA HIS A 490 -33.36 24.14 24.44
C HIS A 490 -34.86 23.85 24.59
N GLU A 491 -35.39 22.98 23.76
CA GLU A 491 -36.71 22.38 23.95
C GLU A 491 -36.53 20.93 24.43
N LYS A 492 -37.07 20.68 25.63
CA LYS A 492 -37.09 19.38 26.30
C LYS A 492 -38.10 18.48 25.62
N ASN A 493 -37.71 17.26 25.25
CA ASN A 493 -38.65 16.19 24.95
C ASN A 493 -38.35 14.99 25.84
N ASP A 494 -39.15 14.87 26.89
CA ASP A 494 -39.38 13.63 27.63
C ASP A 494 -40.03 12.60 26.70
N ARG A 495 -39.34 11.47 26.46
CA ARG A 495 -39.98 10.24 26.00
C ARG A 495 -39.41 9.04 26.76
N THR A 496 -40.24 8.57 27.67
CA THR A 496 -40.19 7.29 28.38
C THR A 496 -40.16 6.11 27.40
N PRO A 497 -39.37 5.05 27.66
CA PRO A 497 -39.34 3.84 26.82
C PRO A 497 -40.39 2.80 27.24
N PRO A 498 -41.01 2.04 26.31
CA PRO A 498 -41.84 0.90 26.67
C PRO A 498 -41.04 -0.41 26.72
N HIS A 499 -41.08 -1.03 27.89
CA HIS A 499 -41.21 -2.46 28.17
C HIS A 499 -40.41 -3.51 27.37
N LEU A 500 -39.45 -4.09 28.09
CA LEU A 500 -39.06 -5.49 28.06
C LEU A 500 -40.29 -6.43 28.01
N ARG A 501 -40.32 -7.33 27.02
CA ARG A 501 -41.01 -8.62 27.13
C ARG A 501 -39.98 -9.75 26.94
N LYS A 502 -39.82 -10.52 28.01
CA LYS A 502 -39.20 -11.84 28.00
C LYS A 502 -40.08 -12.82 27.22
N ARG A 503 -39.49 -13.54 26.27
CA ARG A 503 -39.63 -14.99 26.12
C ARG A 503 -38.54 -15.52 25.20
#